data_AF-A0A1W9T1M8-F1
#
_entry.id   AF-A0A1W9T1M8-F1
#
_cell.length_a   1.000
_cell.length_b   1.000
_cell.length_c   1.000
_cell.angle_alpha   90.00
_cell.angle_beta   90.00
_cell.angle_gamma   90.00
#
_symmetry.space_group_name_H-M   'P 1'
#
loop_
_entity.id
_entity.type
_entity.pdbx_description
1 polymer ?
#
loop_
_entity_poly.entity_id
_entity_poly.type
_entity_poly.pdbx_seq_one_letter_code
_entity_poly.pdbx_strand_id
1 'polypeptide(L)'
;MFSSLQGEGPFMGRPAVFVRLSRCVPPFCPWCDTVYARNRGETLDIGEVVDRVLDFKNNFVVITGGEPFLQWDSGLRELEERLIAAGCKIQYETSGKLAIPLNCRGYKVCSPKFLKGAWRFVEGNIHVADIFKFVAADDFRLLEGFIEKYEIPRQKIWIMPLGARRSDQLKLYARVWDYCVRKKFNFAPRLHVLAFDRRKGI
;
A
#
# COMPACT_ATOMS: atom_id res chain seq x y z
N MET A 1 9.73 -3.24 12.52
CA MET A 1 8.44 -2.58 12.85
C MET A 1 8.74 -1.20 13.41
N PHE A 2 7.84 -0.24 13.24
CA PHE A 2 7.97 1.10 13.82
C PHE A 2 6.58 1.76 13.92
N SER A 3 6.44 2.78 14.75
CA SER A 3 5.21 3.60 14.86
C SER A 3 5.41 4.94 14.16
N SER A 4 4.39 5.39 13.43
CA SER A 4 4.41 6.62 12.62
C SER A 4 2.97 7.08 12.32
N LEU A 5 2.79 8.01 11.37
CA LEU A 5 1.52 8.28 10.70
C LEU A 5 1.45 7.51 9.36
N GLN A 6 0.29 6.95 9.03
CA GLN A 6 0.00 6.56 7.65
C GLN A 6 0.17 7.79 6.76
N GLY A 7 1.02 7.68 5.74
CA GLY A 7 1.35 8.81 4.88
C GLY A 7 0.61 8.85 3.55
N GLU A 8 -0.17 7.81 3.22
CA GLU A 8 -0.79 7.61 1.92
C GLU A 8 -2.24 7.10 2.03
N GLY A 9 -3.04 7.34 0.98
CA GLY A 9 -4.37 6.75 0.84
C GLY A 9 -5.40 7.24 1.88
N PRO A 10 -6.49 6.47 2.12
CA PRO A 10 -7.65 6.93 2.90
C PRO A 10 -7.37 7.17 4.38
N PHE A 11 -6.28 6.64 4.93
CA PHE A 11 -5.92 6.80 6.34
C PHE A 11 -4.74 7.76 6.55
N MET A 12 -4.36 8.52 5.52
CA MET A 12 -3.27 9.49 5.63
C MET A 12 -3.44 10.44 6.82
N GLY A 13 -2.36 10.68 7.59
CA GLY A 13 -2.34 11.46 8.82
C GLY A 13 -2.69 10.68 10.10
N ARG A 14 -3.16 9.43 10.00
CA ARG A 14 -3.54 8.63 11.17
C ARG A 14 -2.32 7.93 11.80
N PRO A 15 -2.12 7.98 13.13
CA PRO A 15 -1.10 7.18 13.80
C PRO A 15 -1.26 5.69 13.53
N ALA A 16 -0.18 4.99 13.17
CA ALA A 16 -0.17 3.58 12.85
C ALA A 16 1.14 2.87 13.25
N VAL A 17 1.05 1.59 13.59
CA VAL A 17 2.19 0.68 13.66
C VAL A 17 2.42 0.05 12.30
N PHE A 18 3.62 0.19 11.75
CA PHE A 18 4.01 -0.39 10.48
C PHE A 18 4.71 -1.73 10.65
N VAL A 19 4.06 -2.78 10.14
CA VAL A 19 4.64 -4.12 10.00
C VAL A 19 5.03 -4.32 8.54
N ARG A 20 6.33 -4.21 8.27
CA ARG A 20 6.89 -4.38 6.92
C ARG A 20 7.45 -5.79 6.78
N LEU A 21 6.74 -6.65 6.05
CA LEU A 21 7.15 -8.00 5.74
C LEU A 21 8.28 -8.02 4.70
N SER A 22 8.99 -9.13 4.62
CA SER A 22 10.06 -9.35 3.65
C SER A 22 9.53 -10.05 2.38
N ARG A 23 10.35 -10.05 1.32
CA ARG A 23 10.08 -10.65 0.00
C ARG A 23 8.98 -9.96 -0.81
N CYS A 24 9.07 -10.10 -2.12
CA CYS A 24 8.12 -9.56 -3.09
C CYS A 24 8.05 -10.51 -4.29
N VAL A 25 7.08 -10.29 -5.17
CA VAL A 25 6.86 -11.15 -6.34
C VAL A 25 7.35 -10.50 -7.65
N PRO A 26 8.00 -11.25 -8.56
CA PRO A 26 8.36 -10.76 -9.88
C PRO A 26 7.11 -10.52 -10.75
N PRO A 27 7.17 -9.66 -11.79
CA PRO A 27 8.31 -8.81 -12.12
C PRO A 27 8.50 -7.70 -11.09
N PHE A 28 9.74 -7.41 -10.75
CA PHE A 28 10.09 -6.43 -9.74
C PHE A 28 10.00 -5.00 -10.29
N CYS A 29 9.42 -4.07 -9.52
CA CYS A 29 9.38 -2.65 -9.90
C CYS A 29 10.80 -2.08 -9.86
N PRO A 30 11.30 -1.43 -10.94
CA PRO A 30 12.62 -0.83 -10.95
C PRO A 30 12.69 0.45 -10.10
N TRP A 31 11.55 1.11 -9.87
CA TRP A 31 11.39 2.31 -9.02
C TRP A 31 10.90 1.97 -7.60
N CYS A 32 11.18 0.77 -7.09
CA CYS A 32 10.79 0.40 -5.73
C CYS A 32 11.62 1.19 -4.71
N ASP A 33 10.97 1.92 -3.82
CA ASP A 33 11.60 2.65 -2.72
C ASP A 33 12.04 1.74 -1.56
N THR A 34 11.47 0.53 -1.47
CA THR A 34 11.77 -0.47 -0.43
C THR A 34 12.49 -1.71 -0.96
N VAL A 35 13.48 -1.56 -1.85
CA VAL A 35 14.26 -2.70 -2.41
C VAL A 35 14.83 -3.59 -1.31
N TYR A 36 15.25 -3.01 -0.18
CA TYR A 36 15.79 -3.73 0.98
C TYR A 36 14.81 -4.78 1.55
N ALA A 37 13.50 -4.52 1.48
CA ALA A 37 12.48 -5.46 1.96
C ALA A 37 12.41 -6.74 1.10
N ARG A 38 12.98 -6.76 -0.12
CA ARG A 38 12.96 -7.95 -0.98
C ARG A 38 13.89 -9.07 -0.48
N ASN A 39 15.05 -8.69 0.05
CA ASN A 39 16.16 -9.63 0.25
C ASN A 39 16.61 -9.72 1.72
N ARG A 40 16.05 -8.89 2.61
CA ARG A 40 16.40 -8.88 4.04
C ARG A 40 15.14 -8.99 4.87
N GLY A 41 15.23 -9.77 5.94
CA GLY A 41 14.19 -9.97 6.93
C GLY A 41 14.70 -10.92 8.00
N GLU A 42 14.03 -10.88 9.14
CA GLU A 42 14.18 -11.82 10.24
C GLU A 42 12.89 -12.63 10.33
N THR A 43 13.01 -13.93 10.57
CA THR A 43 11.84 -14.76 10.89
C THR A 43 11.55 -14.58 12.37
N LEU A 44 10.37 -14.07 12.69
CA LEU A 44 9.90 -13.89 14.06
C LEU A 44 8.72 -14.83 14.31
N ASP A 45 8.55 -15.24 15.56
CA ASP A 45 7.33 -15.92 15.99
C ASP A 45 6.14 -14.95 15.91
N ILE A 46 4.94 -15.47 15.63
CA ILE A 46 3.75 -14.63 15.46
C ILE A 46 3.37 -13.97 16.79
N GLY A 47 3.50 -14.67 17.91
CA GLY A 47 3.29 -14.11 19.25
C GLY A 47 4.23 -12.95 19.52
N GLU A 48 5.51 -13.11 19.16
CA GLU A 48 6.49 -12.03 19.28
C GLU A 48 6.14 -10.82 18.41
N VAL A 49 5.64 -11.02 17.19
CA VAL A 49 5.18 -9.91 16.35
C VAL A 49 3.97 -9.20 16.98
N VAL A 50 3.02 -9.95 17.53
CA VAL A 50 1.84 -9.39 18.23
C VAL A 50 2.30 -8.56 19.43
N ASP A 51 3.14 -9.10 20.29
CA ASP A 51 3.63 -8.41 21.49
C ASP A 51 4.34 -7.10 21.12
N ARG A 52 5.24 -7.15 20.13
CA ARG A 52 5.94 -5.95 19.63
C ARG A 52 4.99 -4.93 19.03
N VAL A 53 3.91 -5.35 18.35
CA VAL A 53 2.90 -4.42 17.83
C VAL A 53 2.12 -3.76 18.96
N LEU A 54 1.70 -4.52 19.96
CA LEU A 54 0.91 -4.02 21.09
C LEU A 54 1.72 -3.09 22.00
N ASP A 55 3.04 -3.30 22.12
CA ASP A 55 3.92 -2.43 22.91
C ASP A 55 3.99 -0.98 22.39
N PHE A 56 3.72 -0.76 21.09
CA PHE A 56 3.58 0.60 20.55
C PHE A 56 2.32 1.34 21.05
N LYS A 57 1.41 0.67 21.78
CA LYS A 57 0.18 1.23 22.35
C LYS A 57 -0.69 1.96 21.32
N ASN A 58 -0.74 1.41 20.10
CA ASN A 58 -1.55 1.93 19.01
C ASN A 58 -2.30 0.78 18.34
N ASN A 59 -3.60 0.95 18.15
CA ASN A 59 -4.49 -0.09 17.64
C ASN A 59 -4.64 -0.08 16.12
N PHE A 60 -4.00 0.82 15.38
CA PHE A 60 -4.03 0.81 13.92
C PHE A 60 -2.73 0.27 13.35
N VAL A 61 -2.81 -0.82 12.59
CA VAL A 61 -1.65 -1.54 12.06
C VAL A 61 -1.67 -1.48 10.54
N VAL A 62 -0.60 -0.99 9.94
CA VAL A 62 -0.39 -1.01 8.48
C VAL A 62 0.58 -2.14 8.16
N ILE A 63 0.08 -3.20 7.55
CA ILE A 63 0.86 -4.34 7.07
C ILE A 63 1.22 -4.12 5.60
N THR A 64 2.51 -4.18 5.29
CA THR A 64 3.08 -3.85 3.97
C THR A 64 4.35 -4.65 3.69
N GLY A 65 5.00 -4.44 2.55
CA GLY A 65 6.39 -4.83 2.25
C GLY A 65 6.63 -6.31 1.97
N GLY A 66 7.59 -6.69 1.11
CA GLY A 66 7.35 -6.39 -0.29
C GLY A 66 5.89 -6.69 -0.63
N GLU A 67 5.52 -7.89 -1.06
CA GLU A 67 4.10 -8.24 -1.29
C GLU A 67 3.54 -9.00 -0.07
N PRO A 68 2.63 -8.42 0.75
CA PRO A 68 2.22 -9.03 2.01
C PRO A 68 1.52 -10.38 1.82
N PHE A 69 0.65 -10.51 0.81
CA PHE A 69 -0.11 -11.73 0.58
C PHE A 69 0.74 -12.92 0.10
N LEU A 70 2.04 -12.72 -0.15
CA LEU A 70 2.99 -13.81 -0.35
C LEU A 70 3.14 -14.68 0.92
N GLN A 71 2.89 -14.09 2.10
CA GLN A 71 3.06 -14.76 3.38
C GLN A 71 1.72 -15.11 4.05
N TRP A 72 0.60 -15.08 3.30
CA TRP A 72 -0.75 -15.32 3.85
C TRP A 72 -0.84 -16.63 4.63
N ASP A 73 -0.56 -17.74 3.95
CA ASP A 73 -0.64 -19.08 4.53
C ASP A 73 0.58 -19.47 5.39
N SER A 74 1.63 -18.64 5.39
CA SER A 74 2.85 -18.87 6.18
C SER A 74 2.91 -18.04 7.46
N GLY A 75 1.77 -17.51 7.92
CA GLY A 75 1.64 -16.87 9.23
C GLY A 75 0.89 -15.55 9.23
N LEU A 76 0.75 -14.87 8.08
CA LEU A 76 0.05 -13.58 8.05
C LEU A 76 -1.44 -13.70 8.38
N ARG A 77 -2.09 -14.82 8.01
CA ARG A 77 -3.48 -15.10 8.42
C ARG A 77 -3.63 -15.17 9.94
N GLU A 78 -2.76 -15.94 10.60
CA GLU A 78 -2.79 -16.06 12.06
C GLU A 78 -2.41 -14.73 12.75
N LEU A 79 -1.47 -13.97 12.19
CA LEU A 79 -1.15 -12.63 12.67
C LEU A 79 -2.36 -11.70 12.59
N GLU A 80 -3.11 -11.71 11.47
CA GLU A 80 -4.36 -10.94 11.34
C GLU A 80 -5.35 -11.33 12.44
N GLU A 81 -5.55 -12.64 12.64
CA GLU A 81 -6.47 -13.17 13.64
C GLU A 81 -6.14 -12.70 15.06
N ARG A 82 -4.88 -12.82 15.46
CA ARG A 82 -4.43 -12.42 16.80
C ARG A 82 -4.49 -10.90 17.01
N LEU A 83 -4.08 -10.11 16.02
CA LEU A 83 -4.16 -8.65 16.11
C LEU A 83 -5.60 -8.14 16.18
N ILE A 84 -6.51 -8.70 15.37
CA ILE A 84 -7.94 -8.35 15.44
C ILE A 84 -8.53 -8.76 16.79
N ALA A 85 -8.19 -9.94 17.31
CA ALA A 85 -8.63 -10.39 18.63
C ALA A 85 -8.12 -9.47 19.76
N ALA A 86 -6.93 -8.87 19.59
CA ALA A 86 -6.38 -7.86 20.49
C ALA A 86 -6.95 -6.44 20.29
N GLY A 87 -7.96 -6.27 19.42
CA GLY A 87 -8.63 -4.99 19.17
C GLY A 87 -7.95 -4.09 18.14
N CYS A 88 -6.96 -4.59 17.40
CA CYS A 88 -6.33 -3.84 16.32
C CYS A 88 -7.22 -3.76 15.07
N LYS A 89 -7.15 -2.62 14.37
CA LYS A 89 -7.64 -2.41 13.01
C LYS A 89 -6.46 -2.53 12.06
N ILE A 90 -6.63 -3.29 10.97
CA ILE A 90 -5.53 -3.57 10.03
C ILE A 90 -5.81 -2.89 8.69
N GLN A 91 -4.77 -2.31 8.09
CA GLN A 91 -4.71 -1.91 6.69
C GLN A 91 -3.60 -2.70 5.99
N TYR A 92 -3.90 -3.25 4.82
CA TYR A 92 -2.93 -3.86 3.91
C TYR A 92 -2.56 -2.92 2.77
N GLU A 93 -1.27 -2.84 2.46
CA GLU A 93 -0.74 -2.22 1.25
C GLU A 93 -0.21 -3.33 0.32
N THR A 94 -0.95 -3.64 -0.75
CA THR A 94 -0.62 -4.72 -1.71
C THR A 94 -0.43 -4.17 -3.12
N SER A 95 0.39 -4.84 -3.93
CA SER A 95 0.49 -4.51 -5.36
C SER A 95 -0.63 -5.14 -6.19
N GLY A 96 -1.42 -6.06 -5.63
CA GLY A 96 -2.45 -6.82 -6.34
C GLY A 96 -1.91 -7.85 -7.32
N LYS A 97 -0.60 -8.14 -7.30
CA LYS A 97 0.04 -9.17 -8.14
C LYS A 97 -0.26 -10.60 -7.71
N LEU A 98 -0.68 -10.79 -6.46
CA LEU A 98 -1.20 -12.04 -5.92
C LEU A 98 -2.69 -11.87 -5.63
N ALA A 99 -3.41 -12.99 -5.57
CA ALA A 99 -4.79 -12.99 -5.12
C ALA A 99 -4.87 -12.49 -3.67
N ILE A 100 -5.78 -11.57 -3.40
CA ILE A 100 -6.15 -11.16 -2.05
C ILE A 100 -7.10 -12.25 -1.52
N PRO A 101 -6.78 -12.89 -0.39
CA PRO A 101 -7.62 -13.94 0.20
C PRO A 101 -9.01 -13.41 0.54
N LEU A 102 -10.05 -14.18 0.22
CA LEU A 102 -11.46 -13.78 0.47
C LEU A 102 -11.77 -13.64 1.97
N ASN A 103 -11.06 -14.37 2.82
CA ASN A 103 -11.19 -14.31 4.27
C ASN A 103 -10.30 -13.23 4.92
N CYS A 104 -9.58 -12.42 4.15
CA CYS A 104 -8.82 -11.28 4.66
C CYS A 104 -9.78 -10.19 5.15
N ARG A 105 -9.67 -9.83 6.43
CA ARG A 105 -10.58 -8.88 7.10
C ARG A 105 -10.03 -7.47 7.18
N GLY A 106 -8.71 -7.29 7.12
CA GLY A 106 -8.10 -5.96 7.10
C GLY A 106 -8.56 -5.12 5.90
N TYR A 107 -8.33 -3.81 5.93
CA TYR A 107 -8.67 -2.89 4.83
C TYR A 107 -7.60 -2.91 3.74
N LYS A 108 -7.95 -3.19 2.49
CA LYS A 108 -7.01 -3.47 1.39
C LYS A 108 -6.86 -2.25 0.49
N VAL A 109 -5.70 -1.59 0.61
CA VAL A 109 -5.22 -0.61 -0.36
C VAL A 109 -4.44 -1.36 -1.44
N CYS A 110 -5.07 -1.52 -2.60
CA CYS A 110 -4.45 -2.18 -3.74
C CYS A 110 -3.80 -1.14 -4.67
N SER A 111 -2.52 -1.33 -5.01
CA SER A 111 -1.80 -0.45 -5.91
C SER A 111 -1.23 -1.23 -7.09
N PRO A 112 -2.06 -1.52 -8.12
CA PRO A 112 -1.64 -2.20 -9.34
C PRO A 112 -0.39 -1.55 -9.97
N LYS A 113 0.49 -2.36 -10.57
CA LYS A 113 1.75 -1.88 -11.13
C LYS A 113 1.79 -2.14 -12.64
N PHE A 114 1.95 -1.09 -13.43
CA PHE A 114 2.23 -1.21 -14.86
C PHE A 114 3.73 -1.51 -15.07
N LEU A 115 4.06 -2.72 -15.52
CA LEU A 115 5.44 -3.21 -15.66
C LEU A 115 5.61 -3.99 -16.95
N LYS A 116 6.66 -3.62 -17.71
CA LYS A 116 6.99 -4.25 -19.00
C LYS A 116 5.78 -4.29 -19.95
N GLY A 117 5.12 -3.15 -20.12
CA GLY A 117 4.00 -2.98 -21.05
C GLY A 117 2.65 -3.55 -20.60
N ALA A 118 2.52 -4.05 -19.36
CA ALA A 118 1.27 -4.63 -18.87
C ALA A 118 1.00 -4.32 -17.39
N TRP A 119 -0.27 -4.19 -17.04
CA TRP A 119 -0.72 -4.16 -15.65
C TRP A 119 -0.49 -5.53 -14.99
N ARG A 120 0.28 -5.55 -13.91
CA ARG A 120 0.50 -6.73 -13.08
C ARG A 120 -0.53 -6.72 -11.97
N PHE A 121 -1.62 -7.45 -12.20
CA PHE A 121 -2.80 -7.47 -11.37
C PHE A 121 -3.54 -8.80 -11.57
N VAL A 122 -3.96 -9.43 -10.46
CA VAL A 122 -4.89 -10.57 -10.50
C VAL A 122 -6.31 -10.03 -10.55
N GLU A 123 -7.04 -10.33 -11.63
CA GLU A 123 -8.33 -9.70 -11.93
C GLU A 123 -9.36 -9.84 -10.80
N GLY A 124 -9.41 -11.01 -10.15
CA GLY A 124 -10.34 -11.27 -9.03
C GLY A 124 -10.20 -10.30 -7.85
N ASN A 125 -9.05 -9.62 -7.71
CA ASN A 125 -8.85 -8.60 -6.69
C ASN A 125 -9.76 -7.37 -6.88
N ILE A 126 -10.38 -7.21 -8.05
CA ILE A 126 -11.32 -6.12 -8.34
C ILE A 126 -12.49 -6.10 -7.35
N HIS A 127 -12.96 -7.28 -6.93
CA HIS A 127 -14.09 -7.45 -6.04
C HIS A 127 -13.71 -7.41 -4.56
N VAL A 128 -12.43 -7.65 -4.25
CA VAL A 128 -11.96 -7.82 -2.87
C VAL A 128 -11.31 -6.54 -2.35
N ALA A 129 -10.60 -5.79 -3.20
CA ALA A 129 -9.94 -4.56 -2.79
C ALA A 129 -10.94 -3.48 -2.35
N ASP A 130 -10.62 -2.81 -1.23
CA ASP A 130 -11.46 -1.73 -0.70
C ASP A 130 -11.26 -0.46 -1.54
N ILE A 131 -9.99 -0.13 -1.87
CA ILE A 131 -9.65 0.98 -2.76
C ILE A 131 -8.47 0.63 -3.66
N PHE A 132 -8.34 1.41 -4.74
CA PHE A 132 -7.24 1.37 -5.69
C PHE A 132 -6.42 2.67 -5.63
N LYS A 133 -5.12 2.54 -5.36
CA LYS A 133 -4.17 3.65 -5.34
C LYS A 133 -3.24 3.56 -6.55
N PHE A 134 -3.40 4.46 -7.51
CA PHE A 134 -2.58 4.52 -8.71
C PHE A 134 -1.47 5.55 -8.58
N VAL A 135 -0.25 5.16 -8.95
CA VAL A 135 0.87 6.10 -9.04
C VAL A 135 0.84 6.72 -10.43
N ALA A 136 0.73 8.04 -10.50
CA ALA A 136 0.62 8.78 -11.74
C ALA A 136 1.85 9.66 -11.97
N ALA A 137 2.40 9.57 -13.18
CA ALA A 137 3.37 10.50 -13.71
C ALA A 137 2.63 11.67 -14.40
N ASP A 138 3.05 12.02 -15.60
CA ASP A 138 2.46 13.03 -16.47
C ASP A 138 1.40 12.47 -17.44
N ASP A 139 1.45 11.18 -17.78
CA ASP A 139 0.48 10.49 -18.63
C ASP A 139 -0.54 9.65 -17.82
N PHE A 140 -1.82 9.95 -17.99
CA PHE A 140 -2.94 9.29 -17.31
C PHE A 140 -3.64 8.22 -18.16
N ARG A 141 -3.32 8.10 -19.46
CA ARG A 141 -4.07 7.20 -20.38
C ARG A 141 -4.05 5.75 -19.94
N LEU A 142 -2.90 5.28 -19.45
CA LEU A 142 -2.75 3.89 -19.00
C LEU A 142 -3.60 3.58 -17.76
N LEU A 143 -3.70 4.52 -16.81
CA LEU A 143 -4.53 4.32 -15.62
C LEU A 143 -6.01 4.49 -15.94
N GLU A 144 -6.37 5.40 -16.87
CA GLU A 144 -7.75 5.55 -17.35
C GLU A 144 -8.23 4.26 -18.02
N GLY A 145 -7.44 3.69 -18.93
CA GLY A 145 -7.80 2.43 -19.58
C GLY A 145 -7.93 1.24 -18.60
N PHE A 146 -7.16 1.23 -17.51
CA PHE A 146 -7.32 0.22 -16.45
C PHE A 146 -8.62 0.45 -15.65
N ILE A 147 -8.88 1.69 -15.25
CA ILE A 147 -10.08 2.07 -14.51
C ILE A 147 -11.34 1.75 -15.32
N GLU A 148 -11.34 2.06 -16.62
CA GLU A 148 -12.45 1.78 -17.53
C GLU A 148 -12.64 0.28 -17.77
N LYS A 149 -11.55 -0.47 -18.04
CA LYS A 149 -11.61 -1.92 -18.26
C LYS A 149 -12.31 -2.66 -17.10
N TYR A 150 -12.05 -2.24 -15.86
CA TYR A 150 -12.57 -2.90 -14.66
C TYR A 150 -13.70 -2.13 -13.98
N GLU A 151 -14.21 -1.07 -14.61
CA GLU A 151 -15.32 -0.25 -14.12
C GLU A 151 -15.16 0.19 -12.65
N ILE A 152 -13.93 0.61 -12.28
CA ILE A 152 -13.62 0.92 -10.87
C ILE A 152 -14.45 2.13 -10.42
N PRO A 153 -15.25 2.01 -9.33
CA PRO A 153 -16.03 3.14 -8.82
C PRO A 153 -15.14 4.31 -8.40
N ARG A 154 -15.52 5.53 -8.79
CA ARG A 154 -14.71 6.75 -8.57
C ARG A 154 -14.29 6.95 -7.11
N GLN A 155 -15.18 6.66 -6.17
CA GLN A 155 -14.94 6.74 -4.74
C GLN A 155 -13.85 5.79 -4.23
N LYS A 156 -13.59 4.70 -4.96
CA LYS A 156 -12.50 3.75 -4.67
C LYS A 156 -11.16 4.16 -5.28
N ILE A 157 -11.10 5.23 -6.08
CA ILE A 157 -9.89 5.61 -6.82
C ILE A 157 -9.12 6.69 -6.07
N TRP A 158 -7.85 6.42 -5.83
CA TRP A 158 -6.88 7.34 -5.25
C TRP A 158 -5.71 7.52 -6.23
N ILE A 159 -5.38 8.76 -6.57
CA ILE A 159 -4.24 9.05 -7.45
C ILE A 159 -3.13 9.69 -6.63
N MET A 160 -1.93 9.13 -6.78
CA MET A 160 -0.72 9.53 -6.07
C MET A 160 0.34 10.01 -7.05
N PRO A 161 0.95 11.19 -6.85
CA PRO A 161 2.07 11.63 -7.66
C PRO A 161 3.24 10.63 -7.63
N LEU A 162 3.88 10.39 -8.77
CA LEU A 162 5.10 9.58 -8.86
C LEU A 162 6.28 10.31 -8.20
N GLY A 163 7.01 9.62 -7.34
CA GLY A 163 8.25 10.19 -6.78
C GLY A 163 8.68 9.56 -5.47
N ALA A 164 9.98 9.35 -5.32
CA ALA A 164 10.59 8.89 -4.07
C ALA A 164 11.29 10.03 -3.30
N ARG A 165 11.35 11.23 -3.89
CA ARG A 165 11.84 12.46 -3.25
C ARG A 165 10.74 13.50 -3.15
N ARG A 166 10.88 14.41 -2.19
CA ARG A 166 10.01 15.59 -2.07
C ARG A 166 9.94 16.37 -3.39
N SER A 167 11.08 16.60 -4.03
CA SER A 167 11.16 17.31 -5.31
C SER A 167 10.34 16.65 -6.41
N ASP A 168 10.31 15.32 -6.44
CA ASP A 168 9.60 14.56 -7.47
C ASP A 168 8.08 14.67 -7.25
N GLN A 169 7.65 14.53 -5.98
CA GLN A 169 6.26 14.75 -5.57
C GLN A 169 5.78 16.15 -5.95
N LEU A 170 6.56 17.19 -5.60
CA LEU A 170 6.18 18.58 -5.85
C LEU A 170 6.05 18.92 -7.34
N LYS A 171 6.91 18.34 -8.20
CA LYS A 171 6.83 18.54 -9.67
C LYS A 171 5.49 18.11 -10.27
N LEU A 172 4.87 17.06 -9.73
CA LEU A 172 3.63 16.50 -10.25
C LEU A 172 2.40 16.88 -9.44
N TYR A 173 2.58 17.48 -8.26
CA TYR A 173 1.54 17.68 -7.26
C TYR A 173 0.30 18.41 -7.80
N ALA A 174 0.48 19.62 -8.34
CA ALA A 174 -0.61 20.44 -8.86
C ALA A 174 -1.32 19.76 -10.03
N ARG A 175 -0.55 19.16 -10.95
CA ARG A 175 -1.11 18.47 -12.13
C ARG A 175 -1.98 17.27 -11.74
N VAL A 176 -1.50 16.46 -10.80
CA VAL A 176 -2.26 15.30 -10.31
C VAL A 176 -3.47 15.75 -9.49
N TRP A 177 -3.34 16.85 -8.72
CA TRP A 177 -4.45 17.47 -8.01
C TRP A 177 -5.56 17.89 -8.97
N ASP A 178 -5.23 18.69 -10.00
CA ASP A 178 -6.19 19.16 -11.00
C ASP A 178 -6.84 18.00 -11.76
N TYR A 179 -6.06 16.94 -12.04
CA TYR A 179 -6.58 15.71 -12.63
C TYR A 179 -7.64 15.06 -11.73
N CYS A 180 -7.39 14.94 -10.42
CA CYS A 180 -8.34 14.39 -9.47
C CYS A 180 -9.61 15.23 -9.38
N VAL A 181 -9.49 16.56 -9.34
CA VAL A 181 -10.64 17.48 -9.33
C VAL A 181 -11.52 17.25 -10.57
N ARG A 182 -10.93 17.26 -11.76
CA ARG A 182 -11.67 17.06 -13.02
C ARG A 182 -12.35 15.70 -13.11
N LYS A 183 -11.68 14.64 -12.64
CA LYS A 183 -12.19 13.26 -12.72
C LYS A 183 -13.07 12.86 -11.52
N LYS A 184 -13.14 13.71 -10.49
CA LYS A 184 -13.77 13.41 -9.19
C LYS A 184 -13.18 12.16 -8.53
N PHE A 185 -11.85 12.05 -8.56
CA PHE A 185 -11.09 11.01 -7.86
C PHE A 185 -10.52 11.56 -6.55
N ASN A 186 -10.11 10.67 -5.65
CA ASN A 186 -9.41 11.06 -4.44
C ASN A 186 -7.93 11.31 -4.75
N PHE A 187 -7.34 12.30 -4.08
CA PHE A 187 -5.92 12.61 -4.17
C PHE A 187 -5.17 12.02 -2.97
N ALA A 188 -4.06 11.31 -3.21
CA ALA A 188 -3.20 10.74 -2.17
C ALA A 188 -1.76 11.24 -2.35
N PRO A 189 -1.30 12.25 -1.60
CA PRO A 189 0.12 12.57 -1.56
C PRO A 189 0.88 11.54 -0.72
N ARG A 190 2.21 11.65 -0.72
CA ARG A 190 3.09 10.92 0.20
C ARG A 190 3.52 11.84 1.34
N LEU A 191 2.70 11.98 2.38
CA LEU A 191 2.93 12.96 3.47
C LEU A 191 4.32 12.81 4.10
N HIS A 192 4.75 11.57 4.35
CA HIS A 192 6.05 11.27 4.93
C HIS A 192 7.22 11.69 4.02
N VAL A 193 7.09 11.56 2.70
CA VAL A 193 8.09 12.06 1.72
C VAL A 193 8.09 13.58 1.67
N LEU A 194 6.93 14.22 1.76
CA LEU A 194 6.87 15.68 1.82
C LEU A 194 7.50 16.22 3.11
N ALA A 195 7.27 15.57 4.25
CA ALA A 195 7.82 16.01 5.53
C ALA A 195 9.31 15.71 5.67
N PHE A 196 9.76 14.52 5.26
CA PHE A 196 11.10 14.01 5.62
C PHE A 196 11.91 13.47 4.44
N ASP A 197 11.45 13.70 3.22
CA ASP A 197 12.10 13.28 1.98
C ASP A 197 12.34 11.75 1.95
N ARG A 198 13.61 11.31 1.97
CA ARG A 198 13.98 9.89 1.87
C ARG A 198 14.25 9.21 3.21
N ARG A 199 13.98 9.88 4.34
CA ARG A 199 14.22 9.30 5.67
C ARG A 199 13.34 8.05 5.87
N LYS A 200 13.92 7.00 6.46
CA LYS A 200 13.25 5.72 6.73
C LYS A 200 12.93 5.58 8.22
N GLY A 201 11.94 4.73 8.54
CA GLY A 201 11.57 4.41 9.92
C GLY A 201 10.98 5.60 10.68
N ILE A 202 10.40 6.52 9.92
CA ILE A 202 9.68 7.71 10.40
C ILE A 202 8.21 7.47 10.39
#